data_AF-A0A7G6A6B2-F1
#
_entry.id   AF-A0A7G6A6B2-F1
#
_cell.length_a   1.000
_cell.length_b   1.000
_cell.length_c   1.000
_cell.angle_alpha   90.00
_cell.angle_beta   90.00
_cell.angle_gamma   90.00
#
_symmetry.space_group_name_H-M   'P 1'
#
loop_
_entity.id
_entity.type
_entity.pdbx_description
1 polymer ?
#
loop_
_entity_poly.entity_id
_entity_poly.type
_entity_poly.pdbx_seq_one_letter_code
_entity_poly.pdbx_strand_id
1 'polypeptide(L)'
;MIRINLLPHREAKRKQKQAAFVAMLVLGGLLGAAVVLLVGGWNAGRIAIQEQRNAVLRQENAALDKKIKDIANLKEEIEALKARQQAVEDLQGDRNQPVYLFDELVRQTPEGVYLKEFTQDGQRVAITGYAQSQERVAELLRNLSGNSPWLERPELNEVKAATLTQNKIARKAVEFKLAVAVKRAREAEDAESPPGSKKSGAATEGSKP
;
A
#
# COMPACT_ATOMS: atom_id res chain seq x y z
N MET A 1 -107.12 -36.07 -47.57
CA MET A 1 -106.58 -34.69 -47.47
C MET A 1 -105.19 -34.75 -46.86
N ILE A 2 -104.31 -33.87 -47.34
CA ILE A 2 -102.84 -34.03 -47.40
C ILE A 2 -102.16 -33.90 -46.02
N ARG A 3 -101.20 -34.80 -45.71
CA ARG A 3 -100.32 -34.71 -44.54
C ARG A 3 -99.08 -33.87 -44.90
N ILE A 4 -98.98 -32.66 -44.37
CA ILE A 4 -97.83 -31.77 -44.59
C ILE A 4 -96.84 -31.96 -43.44
N ASN A 5 -95.62 -32.38 -43.77
CA ASN A 5 -94.53 -32.49 -42.81
C ASN A 5 -93.98 -31.10 -42.48
N LEU A 6 -94.36 -30.55 -41.33
CA LEU A 6 -93.90 -29.26 -40.82
C LEU A 6 -92.65 -29.40 -39.94
N LEU A 7 -91.71 -30.28 -40.30
CA LEU A 7 -90.46 -30.39 -39.57
C LEU A 7 -89.78 -29.01 -39.54
N PRO A 8 -89.53 -28.40 -38.37
CA PRO A 8 -89.04 -27.03 -38.26
C PRO A 8 -87.55 -26.98 -38.63
N HIS A 9 -87.27 -27.10 -39.92
CA HIS A 9 -85.94 -27.19 -40.51
C HIS A 9 -85.05 -25.97 -40.19
N ARG A 10 -85.68 -24.83 -39.88
CA ARG A 10 -84.99 -23.61 -39.45
C ARG A 10 -84.43 -23.71 -38.03
N GLU A 11 -85.10 -24.42 -37.12
CA GLU A 11 -84.68 -24.55 -35.73
C GLU A 11 -83.53 -25.56 -35.56
N ALA A 12 -83.60 -26.69 -36.26
CA ALA A 12 -82.52 -27.68 -36.28
C ALA A 12 -81.20 -27.08 -36.82
N LYS A 13 -81.26 -26.29 -37.90
CA LYS A 13 -80.10 -25.57 -38.45
C LYS A 13 -79.54 -24.51 -37.50
N ARG A 14 -80.39 -23.83 -36.72
CA ARG A 14 -79.94 -22.85 -35.70
C ARG A 14 -79.25 -23.54 -34.52
N LYS A 15 -79.80 -24.65 -34.02
CA LYS A 15 -79.18 -25.44 -32.95
C LYS A 15 -77.81 -26.02 -33.36
N GLN A 16 -77.69 -26.54 -34.58
CA GLN A 16 -76.40 -27.02 -35.09
C GLN A 16 -75.35 -25.91 -35.17
N LYS A 17 -75.73 -24.71 -35.64
CA LYS A 17 -74.82 -23.55 -35.68
C LYS A 17 -74.41 -23.07 -34.29
N GLN A 18 -75.34 -23.04 -33.33
CA GLN A 18 -75.04 -22.70 -31.94
C GLN A 18 -74.11 -23.73 -31.28
N ALA A 19 -74.37 -25.02 -31.49
CA ALA A 19 -73.51 -26.09 -30.98
C ALA A 19 -72.10 -26.03 -31.60
N ALA A 20 -72.00 -25.77 -32.92
CA ALA A 20 -70.72 -25.59 -33.60
C ALA A 20 -69.96 -24.35 -33.08
N PHE A 21 -70.66 -23.23 -32.82
CA PHE A 21 -70.06 -22.02 -32.25
C PHE A 21 -69.52 -22.26 -30.84
N VAL A 22 -70.30 -22.90 -29.97
CA VAL A 22 -69.87 -23.27 -28.62
C VAL A 22 -68.70 -24.25 -28.67
N ALA A 23 -68.74 -25.25 -29.56
CA ALA A 23 -67.64 -26.19 -29.76
C ALA A 23 -66.34 -25.49 -30.21
N MET A 24 -66.43 -24.53 -31.14
CA MET A 24 -65.28 -23.72 -31.57
C MET A 24 -64.74 -22.83 -30.44
N LEU A 25 -65.61 -22.23 -29.61
CA LEU A 25 -65.19 -21.45 -28.46
C LEU A 25 -64.46 -22.30 -27.42
N VAL A 26 -64.98 -23.48 -27.09
CA VAL A 26 -64.34 -24.41 -26.16
C VAL A 26 -63.00 -24.87 -26.73
N LEU A 27 -62.95 -25.24 -28.01
CA LEU A 27 -61.71 -25.65 -28.67
C LEU A 27 -60.67 -24.52 -28.67
N GLY A 28 -61.08 -23.29 -28.98
CA GLY A 28 -60.21 -22.11 -28.93
C GLY A 28 -59.70 -21.82 -27.52
N GLY A 29 -60.56 -21.95 -26.51
CA GLY A 29 -60.18 -21.82 -25.11
C GLY A 29 -59.17 -22.87 -24.66
N LEU A 30 -59.38 -24.14 -25.05
CA LEU A 30 -58.47 -25.23 -24.75
C LEU A 30 -57.11 -25.05 -25.44
N LEU A 31 -57.09 -24.65 -26.71
CA LEU A 31 -55.85 -24.36 -27.43
C LEU A 31 -55.10 -23.17 -26.81
N GLY A 32 -55.82 -22.11 -26.44
CA GLY A 32 -55.23 -20.97 -25.74
C GLY A 32 -54.60 -21.37 -24.41
N ALA A 33 -55.32 -22.15 -23.59
CA ALA A 33 -54.80 -22.66 -22.32
C ALA A 33 -53.58 -23.57 -22.51
N ALA A 34 -53.59 -24.44 -23.53
CA ALA A 34 -52.47 -25.31 -23.85
C ALA A 34 -51.21 -24.51 -24.22
N VAL A 35 -51.34 -23.47 -25.04
CA VAL A 35 -50.22 -22.59 -25.41
C VAL A 35 -49.65 -21.88 -24.17
N VAL A 36 -50.51 -21.33 -23.31
CA VAL A 36 -50.08 -20.65 -22.08
C VAL A 36 -49.33 -21.61 -21.15
N LEU A 37 -49.81 -22.84 -20.97
CA LEU A 37 -49.13 -23.84 -20.14
C LEU A 37 -47.78 -24.27 -20.72
N LEU A 38 -47.68 -24.45 -22.04
CA LEU A 38 -46.42 -24.79 -22.70
C LEU A 38 -45.37 -23.68 -22.55
N VAL A 39 -45.77 -22.44 -22.84
CA VAL A 39 -44.87 -21.28 -22.71
C VAL A 39 -44.51 -21.02 -21.24
N GLY A 40 -45.48 -21.15 -20.33
CA GLY A 40 -45.26 -21.02 -18.89
C GLY A 40 -44.28 -22.07 -18.37
N GLY A 41 -44.46 -23.34 -18.74
CA GLY A 41 -43.55 -24.43 -18.36
C GLY A 41 -42.14 -24.24 -18.91
N TRP A 42 -42.01 -23.82 -20.17
CA TRP A 42 -40.72 -23.51 -20.78
C TRP A 42 -39.97 -22.39 -20.04
N ASN A 43 -40.67 -21.29 -19.75
CA ASN A 43 -40.09 -20.17 -19.02
C ASN A 43 -39.72 -20.53 -17.58
N ALA A 44 -40.57 -21.30 -16.88
CA ALA A 44 -40.29 -21.76 -15.53
C ALA A 44 -39.01 -22.61 -15.48
N GLY A 45 -38.80 -23.51 -16.44
CA GLY A 45 -37.57 -24.30 -16.55
C GLY A 45 -36.32 -23.43 -16.78
N ARG A 46 -36.43 -22.41 -17.62
CA ARG A 46 -35.33 -21.45 -17.87
C ARG A 46 -34.99 -20.63 -16.62
N ILE A 47 -36.00 -20.18 -15.88
CA ILE A 47 -35.83 -19.43 -14.63
C ILE A 47 -35.14 -20.32 -13.60
N ALA A 48 -35.56 -21.57 -13.42
CA ALA A 48 -34.95 -22.49 -12.47
C ALA A 48 -33.46 -22.73 -12.75
N ILE A 49 -33.08 -22.93 -14.01
CA ILE A 49 -31.67 -23.08 -14.41
C ILE A 49 -30.89 -21.79 -14.12
N GLN A 50 -31.50 -20.62 -14.39
CA GLN A 50 -30.86 -19.34 -14.13
C GLN A 50 -30.68 -19.07 -12.64
N GLU A 51 -31.66 -19.43 -11.81
CA GLU A 51 -31.58 -19.34 -10.36
C GLU A 51 -30.49 -20.25 -9.80
N GLN A 52 -30.35 -21.48 -10.30
CA GLN A 52 -29.27 -22.38 -9.90
C GLN A 52 -27.89 -21.78 -10.21
N ARG A 53 -27.70 -21.21 -11.40
CA ARG A 53 -26.45 -20.53 -11.78
C ARG A 53 -26.18 -19.32 -10.87
N ASN A 54 -27.20 -18.51 -10.63
CA ASN A 54 -27.09 -17.37 -9.71
C ASN A 54 -26.74 -17.81 -8.28
N ALA A 55 -27.27 -18.95 -7.82
CA ALA A 55 -26.95 -19.49 -6.50
C ALA A 55 -25.46 -19.89 -6.40
N VAL A 56 -24.92 -20.57 -7.42
CA VAL A 56 -23.49 -20.90 -7.49
C VAL A 56 -22.63 -19.64 -7.48
N LEU A 57 -22.96 -18.66 -8.32
CA LEU A 57 -22.22 -17.39 -8.37
C LEU A 57 -22.27 -16.63 -7.04
N ARG A 58 -23.43 -16.62 -6.36
CA ARG A 58 -23.55 -16.00 -5.02
C ARG A 58 -22.70 -16.72 -3.98
N GLN A 59 -22.65 -18.05 -4.03
CA GLN A 59 -21.82 -18.84 -3.12
C GLN A 59 -20.33 -18.58 -3.34
N GLU A 60 -19.89 -18.54 -4.60
CA GLU A 60 -18.50 -18.24 -4.94
C GLU A 60 -18.13 -16.80 -4.54
N ASN A 61 -19.00 -15.82 -4.79
CA ASN A 61 -18.79 -14.45 -4.31
C ASN A 61 -18.63 -14.39 -2.80
N ALA A 62 -19.48 -15.09 -2.04
CA ALA A 62 -19.35 -15.13 -0.58
C ALA A 62 -18.02 -15.78 -0.13
N ALA A 63 -17.55 -16.80 -0.83
CA ALA A 63 -16.25 -17.42 -0.56
C ALA A 63 -15.08 -16.47 -0.90
N LEU A 64 -15.17 -15.73 -2.00
CA LEU A 64 -14.19 -14.72 -2.39
C LEU A 64 -14.17 -13.55 -1.41
N ASP A 65 -15.32 -13.06 -0.95
CA ASP A 65 -15.42 -12.00 0.05
C ASP A 65 -14.74 -12.38 1.37
N LYS A 66 -14.86 -13.65 1.78
CA LYS A 66 -14.14 -14.16 2.96
C LYS A 66 -12.63 -14.10 2.73
N LYS A 67 -12.14 -14.57 1.58
CA LYS A 67 -10.70 -14.52 1.25
C LYS A 67 -10.19 -13.08 1.19
N ILE A 68 -10.98 -12.14 0.66
CA ILE A 68 -10.61 -10.72 0.60
C ILE A 68 -10.45 -10.16 2.02
N LYS A 69 -11.38 -10.47 2.93
CA LYS A 69 -11.28 -10.07 4.34
C LYS A 69 -10.06 -10.68 5.02
N ASP A 70 -9.79 -11.96 4.79
CA ASP A 70 -8.62 -12.63 5.34
C ASP A 70 -7.32 -11.94 4.84
N ILE A 71 -7.23 -11.62 3.54
CA ILE A 71 -6.09 -10.89 2.97
C ILE A 71 -5.95 -9.49 3.56
N ALA A 72 -7.06 -8.77 3.79
CA ALA A 72 -7.03 -7.45 4.41
C ALA A 72 -6.47 -7.52 5.84
N ASN A 73 -6.93 -8.49 6.64
CA ASN A 73 -6.42 -8.72 7.99
C ASN A 73 -4.93 -9.08 7.97
N LEU A 74 -4.51 -9.99 7.08
CA LEU A 74 -3.09 -10.35 6.96
C LEU A 74 -2.21 -9.15 6.58
N LYS A 75 -2.69 -8.27 5.70
CA LYS A 75 -1.94 -7.06 5.34
C LYS A 75 -1.77 -6.12 6.53
N GLU A 76 -2.82 -5.93 7.33
CA GLU A 76 -2.77 -5.12 8.54
C GLU A 76 -1.80 -5.73 9.58
N GLU A 77 -1.83 -7.04 9.75
CA GLU A 77 -0.88 -7.75 10.63
C GLU A 77 0.57 -7.59 10.14
N ILE A 78 0.82 -7.72 8.84
CA ILE A 78 2.15 -7.52 8.24
C ILE A 78 2.62 -6.08 8.45
N GLU A 79 1.76 -5.09 8.27
CA GLU A 79 2.11 -3.68 8.47
C GLU A 79 2.46 -3.41 9.95
N ALA A 80 1.66 -3.94 10.88
CA ALA A 80 1.94 -3.86 12.31
C ALA A 80 3.26 -4.56 12.69
N LEU A 81 3.53 -5.73 12.12
CA LEU A 81 4.79 -6.46 12.32
C LEU A 81 5.99 -5.69 11.75
N LYS A 82 5.85 -5.09 10.56
CA LYS A 82 6.87 -4.24 9.96
C LYS A 82 7.17 -3.01 10.81
N ALA A 83 6.13 -2.35 11.33
CA ALA A 83 6.30 -1.20 12.22
C ALA A 83 7.07 -1.58 13.49
N ARG A 84 6.78 -2.76 14.07
CA ARG A 84 7.53 -3.29 15.22
C ARG A 84 8.96 -3.65 14.86
N GLN A 85 9.18 -4.31 13.73
CA GLN A 85 10.52 -4.63 13.26
C GLN A 85 11.35 -3.36 13.05
N GLN A 86 10.77 -2.34 12.41
CA GLN A 86 11.40 -1.05 12.22
C GLN A 86 11.78 -0.40 13.54
N ALA A 87 10.84 -0.36 14.51
CA ALA A 87 11.12 0.19 15.84
C ALA A 87 12.24 -0.57 16.57
N VAL A 88 12.34 -1.89 16.39
CA VAL A 88 13.42 -2.70 16.96
C VAL A 88 14.73 -2.45 16.25
N GLU A 89 14.75 -2.39 14.92
CA GLU A 89 15.95 -2.10 14.13
C GLU A 89 16.49 -0.69 14.44
N ASP A 90 15.61 0.31 14.53
CA ASP A 90 15.99 1.68 14.90
C ASP A 90 16.58 1.70 16.31
N LEU A 91 15.96 1.01 17.27
CA LEU A 91 16.49 0.91 18.64
C LEU A 91 17.85 0.17 18.69
N GLN A 92 18.06 -0.84 17.85
CA GLN A 92 19.33 -1.56 17.79
C GLN A 92 20.42 -0.75 17.08
N GLY A 93 20.07 0.01 16.06
CA GLY A 93 20.97 0.97 15.39
C GLY A 93 21.43 2.06 16.37
N ASP A 94 20.49 2.67 17.08
CA ASP A 94 20.76 3.71 18.08
C ASP A 94 21.64 3.23 19.24
N ARG A 95 21.57 1.94 19.61
CA ARG A 95 22.39 1.37 20.70
C ARG A 95 23.89 1.37 20.41
N ASN A 96 24.27 1.05 19.18
CA ASN A 96 25.68 0.81 18.84
C ASN A 96 26.30 1.98 18.07
N GLN A 97 25.49 2.85 17.47
CA GLN A 97 25.96 4.01 16.70
C GLN A 97 26.86 4.98 17.50
N PRO A 98 26.57 5.32 18.77
CA PRO A 98 27.44 6.21 19.55
C PRO A 98 28.84 5.64 19.78
N VAL A 99 28.99 4.32 19.92
CA VAL A 99 30.28 3.67 20.17
C VAL A 99 31.19 3.77 18.94
N TYR A 100 30.65 3.50 17.75
CA TYR A 100 31.38 3.65 16.50
C TYR A 100 31.75 5.12 16.23
N LEU A 101 30.85 6.05 16.52
CA LEU A 101 31.11 7.48 16.44
C LEU A 101 32.25 7.92 17.36
N PHE A 102 32.28 7.39 18.59
CA PHE A 102 33.33 7.72 19.54
C PHE A 102 34.69 7.15 19.14
N ASP A 103 34.74 5.88 18.68
CA ASP A 103 35.99 5.27 18.18
C ASP A 103 36.53 6.06 16.98
N GLU A 104 35.64 6.45 16.07
CA GLU A 104 36.01 7.21 14.88
C GLU A 104 36.52 8.62 15.25
N LEU A 105 35.85 9.31 16.18
CA LEU A 105 36.33 10.62 16.64
C LEU A 105 37.70 10.54 17.31
N VAL A 106 37.96 9.52 18.12
CA VAL A 106 39.28 9.33 18.75
C VAL A 106 40.35 9.07 17.70
N ARG A 107 40.05 8.27 16.66
CA ARG A 107 41.00 7.98 15.57
C ARG A 107 41.29 9.19 14.67
N GLN A 108 40.30 10.03 14.42
CA GLN A 108 40.44 11.18 13.52
C GLN A 108 40.95 12.45 14.22
N THR A 109 41.02 12.47 15.56
CA THR A 109 41.51 13.61 16.34
C THR A 109 43.05 13.69 16.29
N PRO A 110 43.64 14.76 15.72
CA PRO A 110 45.08 14.93 15.67
C PRO A 110 45.66 15.35 17.04
N GLU A 111 46.97 15.15 17.21
CA GLU A 111 47.66 15.55 18.43
C GLU A 111 47.53 17.07 18.70
N GLY A 112 47.25 17.44 19.95
CA GLY A 112 47.08 18.84 20.36
C GLY A 112 45.65 19.39 20.25
N VAL A 113 44.67 18.54 19.97
CA VAL A 113 43.23 18.83 20.07
C VAL A 113 42.63 18.10 21.28
N TYR A 114 41.88 18.83 22.09
CA TYR A 114 41.17 18.34 23.26
C TYR A 114 39.67 18.53 23.07
N LEU A 115 38.92 17.43 23.04
CA LEU A 115 37.46 17.47 22.99
C LEU A 115 36.91 17.72 24.41
N LYS A 116 36.00 18.68 24.54
CA LYS A 116 35.36 19.06 25.81
C LYS A 116 33.96 18.48 25.91
N GLU A 117 33.18 18.61 24.85
CA GLU A 117 31.77 18.23 24.82
C GLU A 117 31.41 17.64 23.46
N PHE A 118 30.64 16.56 23.49
CA PHE A 118 30.11 15.88 22.32
C PHE A 118 28.61 15.67 22.55
N THR A 119 27.79 16.18 21.64
CA THR A 119 26.33 16.01 21.66
C THR A 119 25.86 15.50 20.31
N GLN A 120 25.13 14.39 20.31
CA GLN A 120 24.50 13.84 19.12
C GLN A 120 22.99 14.11 19.18
N ASP A 121 22.46 14.76 18.14
CA ASP A 121 21.03 14.96 17.92
C ASP A 121 20.64 14.29 16.60
N GLY A 122 20.16 13.04 16.72
CA GLY A 122 19.87 12.16 15.60
C GLY A 122 21.08 11.96 14.69
N GLN A 123 21.10 12.71 13.59
CA GLN A 123 22.07 12.57 12.50
C GLN A 123 23.06 13.75 12.42
N ARG A 124 22.98 14.71 13.35
CA ARG A 124 23.97 15.77 13.52
C ARG A 124 24.71 15.60 14.83
N VAL A 125 26.00 15.86 14.78
CA VAL A 125 26.91 15.77 15.91
C VAL A 125 27.54 17.13 16.12
N ALA A 126 27.34 17.69 17.30
CA ALA A 126 28.00 18.92 17.74
C ALA A 126 29.18 18.58 18.65
N ILE A 127 30.35 19.10 18.31
CA ILE A 127 31.60 18.86 19.02
C ILE A 127 32.17 20.21 19.44
N THR A 128 32.50 20.34 20.72
CA THR A 128 33.19 21.51 21.27
C THR A 128 34.52 21.07 21.86
N GLY A 129 35.58 21.84 21.62
CA GLY A 129 36.91 21.50 22.11
C GLY A 129 37.89 22.67 22.07
N TYR A 130 39.10 22.39 22.54
CA TYR A 130 40.25 23.28 22.51
C TYR A 130 41.34 22.70 21.63
N ALA A 131 41.89 23.49 20.71
CA ALA A 131 43.05 23.12 19.90
C ALA A 131 44.25 24.01 20.25
N GLN A 132 45.46 23.48 20.09
CA GLN A 132 46.69 24.24 20.34
C GLN A 132 46.92 25.37 19.32
N SER A 133 46.44 25.21 18.08
CA SER A 133 46.52 26.23 17.02
C SER A 133 45.36 26.09 16.04
N GLN A 134 45.11 27.13 15.23
CA GLN A 134 44.11 27.09 14.16
C GLN A 134 44.45 26.05 13.09
N GLU A 135 45.74 25.78 12.85
CA GLU A 135 46.20 24.74 11.92
C GLU A 135 45.71 23.36 12.34
N ARG A 136 45.72 23.05 13.65
CA ARG A 136 45.19 21.79 14.19
C ARG A 136 43.67 21.68 14.05
N VAL A 137 42.94 22.80 14.09
CA VAL A 137 41.48 22.81 13.81
C VAL A 137 41.22 22.50 12.33
N ALA A 138 42.01 23.06 11.41
CA ALA A 138 41.91 22.77 9.99
C ALA A 138 42.30 21.32 9.64
N GLU A 139 43.28 20.76 10.34
CA GLU A 139 43.68 19.36 10.22
C GLU A 139 42.56 18.41 10.70
N LEU A 140 41.92 18.72 11.83
CA LEU A 140 40.74 17.99 12.32
C LEU A 140 39.60 18.01 11.27
N LEU A 141 39.28 19.18 10.71
CA LEU A 141 38.27 19.32 9.64
C LEU A 141 38.59 18.47 8.41
N ARG A 142 39.87 18.35 8.06
CA ARG A 142 40.31 17.54 6.92
C ARG A 142 40.23 16.04 7.23
N ASN A 143 40.60 15.61 8.43
CA ASN A 143 40.49 14.21 8.85
C ASN A 143 39.02 13.77 8.91
N LEU A 144 38.15 14.62 9.44
CA LEU A 144 36.71 14.34 9.54
C LEU A 144 35.98 14.37 8.19
N SER A 145 36.48 15.10 7.19
CA SER A 145 35.87 15.13 5.85
C SER A 145 36.41 14.08 4.88
N GLY A 146 37.67 13.67 5.01
CA GLY A 146 38.34 12.80 4.04
C GLY A 146 38.57 11.35 4.48
N ASN A 147 38.71 11.10 5.79
CA ASN A 147 39.15 9.80 6.30
C ASN A 147 38.09 9.03 7.09
N SER A 148 36.91 9.62 7.33
CA SER A 148 35.86 8.97 8.10
C SER A 148 34.83 8.28 7.21
N PRO A 149 34.57 6.97 7.38
CA PRO A 149 33.48 6.27 6.70
C PRO A 149 32.07 6.70 7.18
N TRP A 150 31.99 7.29 8.38
CA TRP A 150 30.73 7.51 9.10
C TRP A 150 30.36 8.99 9.25
N LEU A 151 31.33 9.89 9.08
CA LEU A 151 31.17 11.33 9.25
C LEU A 151 31.33 12.02 7.90
N GLU A 152 30.38 12.88 7.56
CA GLU A 152 30.41 13.68 6.33
C GLU A 152 30.15 15.15 6.63
N ARG A 153 30.70 16.02 5.77
CA ARG A 153 30.43 17.47 5.74
C ARG A 153 30.63 18.17 7.10
N PRO A 154 31.87 18.23 7.62
CA PRO A 154 32.14 19.00 8.82
C PRO A 154 31.99 20.50 8.55
N GLU A 155 31.14 21.17 9.35
CA GLU A 155 30.88 22.60 9.32
C GLU A 155 31.41 23.26 10.59
N LEU A 156 32.29 24.25 10.42
CA LEU A 156 32.89 25.00 11.52
C LEU A 156 32.01 26.20 11.88
N ASN A 157 31.43 26.17 13.08
CA ASN A 157 30.46 27.18 13.51
C ASN A 157 31.14 28.37 14.21
N GLU A 158 32.07 28.12 15.14
CA GLU A 158 32.78 29.17 15.87
C GLU A 158 34.24 28.78 16.11
N VAL A 159 35.15 29.77 16.02
CA VAL A 159 36.55 29.67 16.43
C VAL A 159 36.91 30.91 17.24
N LYS A 160 37.30 30.73 18.50
CA LYS A 160 37.64 31.81 19.44
C LYS A 160 39.01 31.55 20.07
N ALA A 161 39.82 32.59 20.21
CA ALA A 161 41.05 32.49 20.98
C ALA A 161 40.71 32.35 22.47
N ALA A 162 41.21 31.30 23.12
CA ALA A 162 40.99 31.00 24.51
C ALA A 162 42.34 30.82 25.23
N THR A 163 42.39 31.11 26.53
CA THR A 163 43.59 30.83 27.33
C THR A 163 43.24 29.71 28.30
N LEU A 164 43.77 28.51 28.07
CA LEU A 164 43.57 27.37 28.94
C LEU A 164 44.53 27.48 30.12
N THR A 165 43.98 27.68 31.33
CA THR A 165 44.77 27.78 32.56
C THR A 165 44.63 26.49 33.33
N GLN A 166 45.62 25.59 33.20
CA GLN A 166 45.66 24.32 33.91
C GLN A 166 46.93 24.28 34.77
N ASN A 167 46.78 24.02 36.08
CA ASN A 167 47.88 24.01 37.05
C ASN A 167 48.79 25.26 37.03
N LYS A 168 48.20 26.46 37.07
CA LYS A 168 48.91 27.77 37.09
C LYS A 168 49.74 28.08 35.83
N ILE A 169 49.63 27.30 34.76
CA ILE A 169 50.25 27.58 33.47
C ILE A 169 49.16 27.99 32.47
N ALA A 170 49.22 29.24 32.00
CA ALA A 170 48.33 29.76 30.97
C ALA A 170 48.88 29.42 29.59
N ARG A 171 48.17 28.56 28.84
CA ARG A 171 48.51 28.23 27.45
C ARG A 171 47.50 28.86 26.51
N LYS A 172 47.99 29.48 25.43
CA LYS A 172 47.12 29.92 24.33
C LYS A 172 46.50 28.69 23.68
N ALA A 173 45.20 28.70 23.54
CA ALA A 173 44.40 27.67 22.92
C ALA A 173 43.37 28.33 22.01
N VAL A 174 42.72 27.52 21.18
CA VAL A 174 41.66 27.94 20.30
C VAL A 174 40.45 27.10 20.66
N GLU A 175 39.41 27.72 21.19
CA GLU A 175 38.13 27.06 21.38
C GLU A 175 37.41 27.00 20.04
N PHE A 176 36.92 25.81 19.68
CA PHE A 176 36.17 25.59 18.46
C PHE A 176 34.84 24.90 18.74
N LYS A 177 33.85 25.23 17.92
CA LYS A 177 32.58 24.51 17.83
C LYS A 177 32.38 24.02 16.41
N LEU A 178 32.21 22.72 16.27
CA LEU A 178 32.07 22.02 15.01
C LEU A 178 30.74 21.26 14.98
N ALA A 179 30.07 21.25 13.83
CA ALA A 179 28.97 20.35 13.54
C ALA A 179 29.36 19.38 12.43
N VAL A 180 29.03 18.11 12.56
CA VAL A 180 29.31 17.08 11.54
C VAL A 180 28.06 16.23 11.32
N ALA A 181 27.78 15.85 10.08
CA ALA A 181 26.65 14.97 9.75
C ALA A 181 27.09 13.50 9.79
N VAL A 182 26.21 12.61 10.27
CA VAL A 182 26.47 11.17 10.35
C VAL A 182 25.83 10.47 9.15
N LYS A 183 26.61 9.69 8.41
CA LYS A 183 26.10 8.89 7.29
C LYS A 183 25.26 7.73 7.81
N ARG A 184 23.98 7.63 7.41
CA ARG A 184 23.16 6.43 7.67
C ARG A 184 23.47 5.41 6.58
N ALA A 185 23.67 4.15 6.97
CA ALA A 185 23.82 3.04 6.02
C ALA A 185 22.63 2.93 5.03
N ARG A 186 21.42 3.40 5.40
CA ARG A 186 20.23 3.39 4.53
C ARG A 186 20.33 4.29 3.29
N GLU A 187 20.96 5.46 3.38
CA GLU A 187 21.06 6.36 2.21
C GLU A 187 22.06 5.85 1.16
N ALA A 188 22.99 4.96 1.52
CA ALA A 188 23.88 4.32 0.57
C ALA A 188 23.16 3.27 -0.29
N GLU A 189 22.23 2.49 0.28
CA GLU A 189 21.43 1.52 -0.50
C GLU A 189 20.36 2.19 -1.38
N ASP A 190 19.77 3.30 -0.92
CA ASP A 190 18.80 4.06 -1.71
C ASP A 190 19.47 4.87 -2.85
N ALA A 191 20.74 5.25 -2.71
CA ALA A 191 21.51 5.97 -3.73
C ALA A 191 22.21 5.05 -4.76
N GLU A 192 22.49 3.79 -4.43
CA GLU A 192 23.02 2.79 -5.38
C GLU A 192 21.93 2.07 -6.18
N SER A 193 20.66 2.30 -5.88
CA SER A 193 19.55 1.80 -6.70
C SER A 193 19.41 2.64 -7.98
N PRO A 194 19.60 2.07 -9.19
CA PRO A 194 19.49 2.84 -10.43
C PRO A 194 18.06 3.37 -10.63
N PRO A 195 17.87 4.59 -11.16
CA PRO A 195 16.56 5.16 -11.42
C PRO A 195 15.97 4.49 -12.68
N GLY A 196 15.38 3.30 -12.51
CA GLY A 196 15.03 2.47 -13.66
C GLY A 196 14.04 1.35 -13.40
N SER A 197 12.99 1.55 -12.60
CA SER A 197 11.88 0.57 -12.55
C SER A 197 10.48 1.16 -12.31
N LYS A 198 10.31 2.49 -12.31
CA LYS A 198 8.98 3.11 -12.42
C LYS A 198 8.71 3.55 -13.86
N LYS A 199 8.48 2.57 -14.75
CA LYS A 199 7.66 2.69 -15.98
C LYS A 199 7.62 1.35 -16.72
N SER A 200 6.65 0.51 -16.41
CA SER A 200 5.99 -0.36 -17.39
C SER A 200 4.71 -0.92 -16.77
N GLY A 201 3.56 -0.69 -17.41
CA GLY A 201 2.28 -1.29 -17.03
C GLY A 201 1.11 -0.33 -16.87
N ALA A 202 0.79 0.49 -17.89
CA ALA A 202 -0.56 1.05 -18.06
C ALA A 202 -0.80 1.59 -19.50
N ALA A 203 -0.69 0.70 -20.48
CA ALA A 203 -1.36 0.76 -21.79
C ALA A 203 -1.31 -0.71 -22.26
N THR A 204 -2.38 -1.44 -22.56
CA THR A 204 -3.54 -1.15 -23.40
C THR A 204 -4.45 -2.37 -23.25
N GLU A 205 -5.77 -2.22 -23.06
CA GLU A 205 -6.81 -3.11 -23.63
C GLU A 205 -8.19 -2.78 -23.06
N GLY A 206 -9.20 -2.66 -23.93
CA GLY A 206 -10.59 -2.54 -23.50
C GLY A 206 -11.52 -1.77 -24.44
N SER A 207 -11.45 -2.06 -25.74
CA SER A 207 -12.43 -1.63 -26.74
C SER A 207 -13.82 -2.22 -26.45
N LYS A 208 -14.80 -1.35 -26.21
CA LYS A 208 -16.26 -1.46 -26.48
C LYS A 208 -17.05 -2.67 -25.94
N PRO A 209 -18.36 -2.50 -25.67
CA PRO A 209 -19.39 -2.49 -26.73
C PRO A 209 -20.02 -1.11 -27.01
#